data_AF-A0ABD5M450-F1
#
_entry.id   AF-A0ABD5M450-F1
#
_cell.length_a   1.000
_cell.length_b   1.000
_cell.length_c   1.000
_cell.angle_alpha   90.00
_cell.angle_beta   90.00
_cell.angle_gamma   90.00
#
_symmetry.space_group_name_H-M   'P 1'
#
loop_
_entity.id
_entity.type
_entity.pdbx_description
1 polymer ?
#
loop_
_entity_poly.entity_id
_entity_poly.type
_entity_poly.pdbx_seq_one_letter_code
_entity_poly.pdbx_strand_id
1 'polypeptide(L)' 'MFFTAGDEIPPENVSHECPRCGADLSSLSLGGATAVGCDDCGYADVEADHSGEPEFAESWADALARFEESQ' A
#
# COMPACT_ATOMS: atom_id res chain seq x y z
N MET A 1 -2.54 33.10 5.64
CA MET A 1 -2.75 31.67 5.93
C MET A 1 -1.38 31.10 6.22
N PHE A 2 -1.09 30.80 7.48
CA PHE A 2 0.23 30.34 7.94
C PHE A 2 0.00 28.98 8.61
N PHE A 3 0.65 27.93 8.12
CA PHE A 3 0.64 26.62 8.77
C PHE A 3 1.65 26.67 9.93
N THR A 4 1.19 26.53 11.16
CA THR A 4 2.06 26.34 12.34
C THR A 4 2.44 24.87 12.42
N ALA A 5 3.74 24.58 12.57
CA ALA A 5 4.26 23.26 12.88
C ALA A 5 3.74 22.82 14.25
N GLY A 6 2.69 21.99 14.25
CA GLY A 6 2.05 21.53 15.47
C GLY A 6 0.76 20.74 15.22
N ASP A 7 0.67 20.06 14.07
CA ASP A 7 -0.30 18.98 13.90
C ASP A 7 0.44 17.71 14.34
N GLU A 8 0.45 17.47 15.65
CA GLU A 8 0.84 16.16 16.17
C GLU A 8 -0.25 15.19 15.70
N ILE A 9 0.04 14.43 14.64
CA ILE A 9 -0.79 13.28 14.25
C ILE A 9 -0.87 12.42 15.52
N PRO A 10 -2.07 12.24 16.12
CA PRO A 10 -2.20 11.35 17.27
C PRO A 10 -1.65 9.99 16.85
N PRO A 11 -0.95 9.24 17.73
CA PRO A 11 -0.50 7.91 17.35
C PRO A 11 -1.74 7.16 16.91
N GLU A 12 -1.85 6.97 15.59
CA GLU A 12 -2.79 6.06 14.99
C GLU A 12 -2.75 4.79 15.84
N ASN A 13 -3.92 4.36 16.29
CA ASN A 13 -4.04 3.28 17.26
C ASN A 13 -3.41 2.02 16.67
N VAL A 14 -2.10 1.83 16.89
CA VAL A 14 -1.31 0.73 16.32
C VAL A 14 -1.80 -0.52 17.00
N SER A 15 -2.80 -1.13 16.39
CA SER A 15 -3.36 -2.40 16.82
C SER A 15 -2.29 -3.45 16.57
N HIS A 16 -1.88 -4.20 17.61
CA HIS A 16 -0.91 -5.28 17.47
C HIS A 16 -1.48 -6.51 16.74
N GLU A 17 -2.77 -6.50 16.43
CA GLU A 17 -3.52 -7.54 15.75
C GLU A 17 -3.61 -7.25 14.26
N CYS A 18 -3.38 -8.27 13.44
CA CYS A 18 -3.45 -8.19 11.99
C CYS A 18 -4.88 -7.89 11.53
N PRO A 19 -5.12 -6.83 10.74
CA PRO A 19 -6.46 -6.47 10.30
C PRO A 19 -7.10 -7.49 9.35
N ARG A 20 -6.31 -8.42 8.79
CA ARG A 20 -6.80 -9.45 7.86
C ARG A 20 -7.18 -10.76 8.54
N CYS A 21 -6.53 -11.12 9.65
CA CYS A 21 -6.72 -12.45 10.26
C CYS A 21 -6.72 -12.46 11.80
N GLY A 22 -6.44 -11.34 12.46
CA GLY A 22 -6.43 -11.22 13.92
C GLY A 22 -5.19 -11.81 14.61
N ALA A 23 -4.24 -12.38 13.88
CA ALA A 23 -2.97 -12.85 14.45
C ALA A 23 -2.08 -11.68 14.87
N ASP A 24 -1.11 -11.92 15.76
CA ASP A 24 -0.15 -10.89 16.17
C ASP A 24 0.72 -10.43 14.98
N LEU A 25 1.03 -9.14 14.97
CA LEU A 25 1.94 -8.53 14.02
C LEU A 25 3.40 -8.65 14.46
N SER A 26 4.30 -8.84 13.50
CA SER A 26 5.76 -8.91 13.67
C SER A 26 6.47 -7.73 13.02
N SER A 27 7.64 -7.36 13.54
CA SER A 27 8.49 -6.31 12.95
C SER A 27 9.45 -6.92 11.92
N LEU A 28 9.49 -6.31 10.73
CA LEU A 28 10.36 -6.68 9.61
C LEU A 28 11.43 -5.61 9.45
N SER A 29 12.70 -6.00 9.23
CA SER A 29 13.79 -5.05 8.97
C SER A 29 14.63 -5.45 7.78
N LEU A 30 14.85 -4.49 6.86
CA LEU A 30 15.65 -4.68 5.65
C LEU A 30 16.36 -3.38 5.27
N GLY A 31 17.69 -3.41 5.13
CA GLY A 31 18.45 -2.27 4.59
C GLY A 31 18.33 -0.96 5.37
N GLY A 32 18.02 -1.01 6.67
CA GLY A 32 17.79 0.17 7.51
C GLY A 32 16.35 0.68 7.53
N ALA A 33 15.45 0.06 6.77
CA ALA A 33 14.00 0.27 6.89
C ALA A 33 13.38 -0.73 7.86
N THR A 34 12.28 -0.32 8.51
CA THR A 34 11.46 -1.16 9.37
C THR A 34 10.01 -1.10 8.89
N ALA A 35 9.33 -2.23 8.91
CA ALA A 35 7.91 -2.36 8.63
C ALA A 35 7.25 -3.30 9.66
N VAL A 36 5.93 -3.34 9.66
CA VAL A 36 5.13 -4.29 10.45
C VAL A 36 4.42 -5.25 9.48
N GLY A 37 4.43 -6.55 9.78
CA GLY A 37 3.79 -7.55 8.95
C GLY A 37 3.13 -8.67 9.74
N CYS A 38 2.44 -9.58 9.03
CA CYS A 38 1.82 -10.77 9.60
C CYS A 38 2.38 -12.00 8.91
N ASP A 39 3.02 -12.87 9.68
CA ASP A 39 3.64 -14.10 9.18
C ASP A 39 2.59 -15.16 8.76
N ASP A 40 1.37 -15.11 9.31
CA ASP A 40 0.30 -16.07 9.01
C ASP A 40 -0.36 -15.86 7.65
N CYS A 41 -0.59 -14.59 7.25
CA CYS A 41 -1.32 -14.26 6.02
C CYS A 41 -0.55 -13.40 5.02
N GLY A 42 0.67 -12.96 5.39
CA GLY A 42 1.53 -12.10 4.57
C GLY A 42 1.09 -10.64 4.54
N TYR A 43 0.43 -10.13 5.58
CA TYR A 43 0.06 -8.69 5.63
C TYR A 43 1.34 -7.90 5.83
N ALA A 44 1.44 -6.74 5.21
CA ALA A 44 2.53 -5.81 5.45
C ALA A 44 1.94 -4.41 5.44
N ASP A 45 2.15 -3.67 6.53
CA ASP A 45 1.76 -2.28 6.67
C ASP A 45 2.84 -1.40 6.03
N VAL A 46 2.84 -1.39 4.70
CA VAL A 46 3.75 -0.60 3.89
C VAL A 46 2.92 0.33 3.02
N GLU A 47 3.26 1.62 3.02
CA GLU A 47 2.70 2.57 2.07
C GLU A 47 3.10 2.11 0.66
N ALA A 48 2.11 1.64 -0.10
CA ALA A 48 2.29 1.26 -1.49
C ALA A 48 1.79 2.39 -2.38
N ASP A 49 2.69 2.92 -3.20
CA ASP A 49 2.25 3.76 -4.31
C ASP A 49 1.60 2.86 -5.36
N HIS A 50 0.28 2.96 -5.47
CA HIS A 50 -0.51 2.24 -6.47
C HIS A 50 -0.58 2.98 -7.80
N SER A 51 0.10 4.12 -7.94
CA SER A 51 0.31 4.72 -9.25
C SER A 51 1.31 3.86 -10.03
N GLY A 52 0.93 3.51 -11.26
CA GLY A 52 1.91 3.03 -12.22
C GLY A 52 2.84 4.17 -12.63
N GLU A 53 3.95 3.83 -13.27
CA GLU A 53 4.73 4.83 -14.00
C GLU A 53 3.80 5.58 -14.97
N PRO A 54 3.97 6.90 -15.16
CA PRO A 54 3.11 7.66 -16.06
C PRO A 54 3.41 7.28 -17.51
N GLU A 55 2.75 6.21 -17.96
CA GLU A 55 2.73 5.79 -19.36
C GLU A 55 1.61 6.53 -20.10
N PHE A 56 1.73 6.65 -21.41
CA PHE A 56 0.56 7.01 -22.21
C PHE A 56 -0.47 5.87 -22.08
N ALA A 57 -1.49 6.09 -21.26
CA ALA A 57 -2.58 5.14 -21.12
C ALA A 57 -3.28 4.99 -22.49
N GLU A 58 -3.33 3.76 -23.01
CA GLU A 58 -4.14 3.48 -24.18
C GLU A 58 -5.62 3.79 -23.89
N SER A 59 -6.40 4.12 -24.93
CA SER A 59 -7.83 4.32 -24.72
C SER A 59 -8.50 2.99 -24.39
N TRP A 60 -9.60 3.03 -23.63
CA TRP A 60 -10.40 1.83 -23.36
C TRP A 60 -10.90 1.15 -24.64
N ALA A 61 -11.17 1.92 -25.69
CA ALA A 61 -11.60 1.39 -26.97
C ALA A 61 -10.48 0.58 -27.64
N ASP A 62 -9.26 1.11 -27.65
CA ASP A 62 -8.09 0.42 -28.22
C ASP A 62 -7.75 -0.85 -27.42
N ALA A 63 -7.80 -0.77 -26.08
CA ALA A 63 -7.55 -1.90 -25.21
C ALA A 63 -8.54 -3.06 -25.44
N LEU A 64 -9.83 -2.73 -25.58
CA LEU A 64 -10.88 -3.72 -25.80
C LEU A 64 -10.78 -4.35 -27.20
N ALA A 65 -10.53 -3.53 -28.23
CA ALA A 65 -10.33 -4.02 -29.59
C ALA A 65 -9.15 -5.01 -29.67
N ARG A 66 -8.01 -4.68 -29.05
CA ARG A 66 -6.84 -5.56 -28.97
C ARG A 66 -7.14 -6.88 -28.27
N PHE A 67 -7.92 -6.85 -27.18
CA PHE A 67 -8.32 -8.06 -26.47
C PHE A 67 -9.15 -8.97 -27.38
N GLU A 68 -10.17 -8.41 -28.05
CA GLU A 68 -11.04 -9.15 -28.97
C GLU A 68 -10.28 -9.75 -30.17
N GLU A 69 -9.29 -9.05 -30.71
CA GLU A 69 -8.43 -9.54 -31.80
C GLU A 69 -7.50 -10.69 -31.37
N SER A 70 -7.18 -10.78 -30.07
CA SER A 70 -6.26 -11.78 -29.52
C SER A 70 -6.90 -13.09 -29.07
N GLN A 71 -8.22 -13.25 -29.28
CA GLN A 71 -9.01 -14.42 -28.91
C GLN A 71 -9.04 -15.52 -29.98
#